data_AF-A0A6S7FD50-F1
#
_entry.id   AF-A0A6S7FD50-F1
#
_cell.length_a   1.000
_cell.length_b   1.000
_cell.length_c   1.000
_cell.angle_alpha   90.00
_cell.angle_beta   90.00
_cell.angle_gamma   90.00
#
_symmetry.space_group_name_H-M   'P 1'
#
loop_
_entity.id
_entity.type
_entity.pdbx_description
1 polymer ?
#
loop_
_entity_poly.entity_id
_entity_poly.type
_entity_poly.pdbx_seq_one_letter_code
_entity_poly.pdbx_strand_id
1 'polypeptide(L)'
;MSTATAAGAGFALGTFRDEIKSALYPEVDSGAVPVIGMHFRALRGVGWRMAERPNEGKLLQAIVTKAPYGLDGTWFDVDKPSGFVPGQLVSVLSPDGLYRSATIAEVKGSSIRFQQSLSHALAVGSSIFNFYLNDAHPHTPGYFAIADDAAAQLNNPYERWRALGLFGGWDKVGNVVLTENANSDYGNPGGAYHAAAALQVSVSDVLSGVQSREFALGVGDYRLSLPLSFARTTGYGSLIRVDVLAWSPQQRTSVTISTDRFRSLDGVFLAEVPFTLDQDTTVSFSLVIEDGTSIDMTLGYGHILRKSARPLDLSLGTTVLFGDSWINWGSVTERFKTKWYPKAKFVQSGVPGNYLGHLLERFDADVIPHKPRNVLVMCGTNDAYRLPTVQQFQDQAAILREKIRAIGARPVFWDCSVCDKNYVDGDRLIPSRVLAIGTDYNGPAPYPTA
;
A
#
# COMPACT_ATOMS: atom_id res chain seq x y z
N MET A 1 -75.31 11.01 -16.87
CA MET A 1 -74.04 10.26 -16.90
C MET A 1 -72.91 11.27 -17.09
N SER A 2 -71.87 11.13 -16.26
CA SER A 2 -70.51 11.69 -16.38
C SER A 2 -70.32 13.22 -16.44
N THR A 3 -69.86 13.77 -15.33
CA THR A 3 -69.07 15.01 -15.26
C THR A 3 -67.60 14.63 -15.03
N ALA A 4 -66.72 15.05 -15.94
CA ALA A 4 -65.29 14.90 -15.82
C ALA A 4 -64.72 15.99 -14.88
N THR A 5 -63.87 15.60 -13.93
CA THR A 5 -63.02 16.51 -13.15
C THR A 5 -61.56 16.28 -13.52
N ALA A 6 -60.90 17.37 -13.90
CA ALA A 6 -59.46 17.45 -14.13
C ALA A 6 -58.73 17.51 -12.78
N ALA A 7 -57.71 16.68 -12.60
CA ALA A 7 -56.73 16.80 -11.51
C ALA A 7 -55.36 17.13 -12.12
N GLY A 8 -54.82 18.29 -11.71
CA GLY A 8 -53.57 18.85 -12.19
C GLY A 8 -52.34 18.05 -11.77
N ALA A 9 -51.37 17.99 -12.67
CA ALA A 9 -50.04 17.45 -12.44
C ALA A 9 -49.21 18.43 -11.60
N GLY A 10 -49.04 18.12 -10.30
CA GLY A 10 -47.95 18.66 -9.50
C GLY A 10 -46.70 17.79 -9.69
N PHE A 11 -45.75 18.25 -10.49
CA PHE A 11 -44.42 17.60 -10.57
C PHE A 11 -43.66 17.85 -9.28
N ALA A 12 -43.47 16.80 -8.48
CA ALA A 12 -42.61 16.82 -7.31
C ALA A 12 -41.14 16.88 -7.76
N LEU A 13 -40.51 18.06 -7.59
CA LEU A 13 -39.08 18.33 -7.84
C LEU A 13 -38.11 17.52 -6.93
N GLY A 14 -38.62 16.66 -6.06
CA GLY A 14 -37.83 15.86 -5.11
C GLY A 14 -37.34 14.52 -5.65
N THR A 15 -38.05 13.88 -6.56
CA THR A 15 -37.74 12.49 -6.98
C THR A 15 -36.76 12.39 -8.14
N PHE A 16 -36.71 13.39 -9.01
CA PHE A 16 -35.87 13.35 -10.22
C PHE A 16 -34.36 13.47 -9.93
N ARG A 17 -33.98 14.02 -8.76
CA ARG A 17 -32.55 14.16 -8.36
C ARG A 17 -31.98 12.92 -7.68
N ASP A 18 -32.85 12.09 -7.10
CA ASP A 18 -32.46 10.87 -6.40
C ASP A 18 -32.46 9.65 -7.34
N GLU A 19 -33.33 9.62 -8.35
CA GLU A 19 -33.34 8.55 -9.36
C GLU A 19 -32.10 8.60 -10.27
N ILE A 20 -31.60 9.80 -10.63
CA ILE A 20 -30.37 9.95 -11.43
C ILE A 20 -29.11 9.49 -10.67
N LYS A 21 -29.09 9.55 -9.32
CA LYS A 21 -27.97 9.01 -8.53
C LYS A 21 -27.96 7.48 -8.50
N SER A 22 -29.14 6.84 -8.58
CA SER A 22 -29.24 5.37 -8.58
C SER A 22 -28.97 4.76 -9.97
N ALA A 23 -29.25 5.49 -11.05
CA ALA A 23 -29.16 4.99 -12.41
C ALA A 23 -27.76 5.12 -13.04
N LEU A 24 -26.88 5.98 -12.52
CA LEU A 24 -25.54 6.18 -13.09
C LEU A 24 -24.45 5.26 -12.52
N TYR A 25 -24.72 4.53 -11.43
CA TYR A 25 -23.76 3.58 -10.83
C TYR A 25 -24.49 2.47 -10.06
N PRO A 26 -25.03 1.42 -10.73
CA PRO A 26 -25.56 0.28 -10.03
C PRO A 26 -24.37 -0.63 -9.62
N GLU A 27 -23.74 -0.35 -8.49
CA GLU A 27 -22.90 -1.34 -7.81
C GLU A 27 -23.28 -1.44 -6.34
N VAL A 28 -23.43 -2.69 -5.91
CA VAL A 28 -23.75 -3.14 -4.55
C VAL A 28 -22.80 -2.47 -3.58
N ASP A 29 -23.34 -1.76 -2.59
CA ASP A 29 -22.57 -1.28 -1.44
C ASP A 29 -22.02 -2.52 -0.73
N SER A 30 -20.74 -2.85 -0.97
CA SER A 30 -20.12 -4.07 -0.44
C SER A 30 -20.05 -4.06 1.10
N GLY A 31 -20.29 -2.90 1.72
CA GLY A 31 -20.03 -2.68 3.13
C GLY A 31 -18.53 -2.80 3.45
N ALA A 32 -17.63 -2.76 2.46
CA ALA A 32 -16.20 -2.75 2.70
C ALA A 32 -15.73 -1.36 3.17
N VAL A 33 -14.71 -1.38 4.00
CA VAL A 33 -13.98 -0.25 4.53
C VAL A 33 -12.77 0.03 3.64
N PRO A 34 -12.56 1.28 3.21
CA PRO A 34 -11.32 1.65 2.52
C PRO A 34 -10.11 1.42 3.43
N VAL A 35 -9.10 0.73 2.89
CA VAL A 35 -7.80 0.54 3.54
C VAL A 35 -6.74 1.27 2.72
N ILE A 36 -6.02 2.17 3.37
CA ILE A 36 -4.90 2.90 2.79
C ILE A 36 -3.64 2.07 3.02
N GLY A 37 -3.06 1.55 1.94
CA GLY A 37 -1.80 0.82 2.00
C GLY A 37 -0.68 1.76 2.44
N MET A 38 -0.07 1.49 3.59
CA MET A 38 0.99 2.30 4.19
C MET A 38 2.30 1.52 4.18
N HIS A 39 2.30 0.31 4.74
CA HIS A 39 3.50 -0.47 5.00
C HIS A 39 4.35 -0.71 3.75
N PHE A 40 3.83 -1.46 2.78
CA PHE A 40 4.57 -1.81 1.57
C PHE A 40 4.42 -0.76 0.47
N ARG A 41 3.42 0.11 0.57
CA ARG A 41 3.11 1.11 -0.45
C ARG A 41 3.78 2.45 -0.17
N ALA A 42 3.32 3.19 0.83
CA ALA A 42 3.93 4.47 1.20
C ALA A 42 5.33 4.30 1.83
N LEU A 43 5.57 3.25 2.60
CA LEU A 43 6.83 3.02 3.34
C LEU A 43 7.72 1.96 2.70
N ARG A 44 7.28 1.36 1.57
CA ARG A 44 8.06 0.40 0.78
C ARG A 44 8.55 -0.84 1.55
N GLY A 45 7.96 -1.14 2.71
CA GLY A 45 8.41 -2.20 3.62
C GLY A 45 9.78 -1.93 4.26
N VAL A 46 10.24 -0.68 4.23
CA VAL A 46 11.56 -0.24 4.70
C VAL A 46 11.39 0.57 5.99
N GLY A 47 11.72 -0.03 7.13
CA GLY A 47 11.88 0.70 8.39
C GLY A 47 13.23 1.41 8.51
N TRP A 48 13.39 2.18 9.59
CA TRP A 48 14.65 2.85 9.94
C TRP A 48 15.79 1.83 10.10
N ARG A 49 17.01 2.26 9.76
CA ARG A 49 18.20 1.41 9.81
C ARG A 49 19.29 2.01 10.68
N MET A 50 20.09 1.14 11.29
CA MET A 50 21.30 1.54 12.03
C MET A 50 22.29 2.39 11.22
N ALA A 51 22.34 2.19 9.90
CA ALA A 51 23.17 3.00 9.01
C ALA A 51 22.71 4.47 8.93
N GLU A 52 21.47 4.77 9.31
CA GLU A 52 20.90 6.12 9.35
C GLU A 52 21.16 6.82 10.70
N ARG A 53 21.56 6.08 11.74
CA ARG A 53 21.80 6.60 13.10
C ARG A 53 22.73 7.82 13.19
N PRO A 54 23.81 7.95 12.38
CA PRO A 54 24.63 9.16 12.39
C PRO A 54 23.86 10.46 12.04
N ASN A 55 22.70 10.31 11.37
CA ASN A 55 21.82 11.38 10.93
C ASN A 55 20.50 11.42 11.73
N GLU A 56 20.38 10.68 12.82
CA GLU A 56 19.20 10.74 13.69
C GLU A 56 18.94 12.19 14.15
N GLY A 57 17.70 12.64 14.04
CA GLY A 57 17.29 14.01 14.34
C GLY A 57 17.64 15.04 13.25
N LYS A 58 18.46 14.70 12.25
CA LYS A 58 18.96 15.64 11.24
C LYS A 58 18.25 15.43 9.91
N LEU A 59 17.58 16.48 9.43
CA LEU A 59 17.00 16.49 8.09
C LEU A 59 18.13 16.70 7.05
N LEU A 60 18.40 15.66 6.28
CA LEU A 60 19.21 15.71 5.07
C LEU A 60 18.37 16.22 3.91
N GLN A 61 18.99 17.02 3.04
CA GLN A 61 18.41 17.44 1.77
C GLN A 61 19.47 17.42 0.68
N ALA A 62 19.13 16.80 -0.44
CA ALA A 62 19.88 16.81 -1.67
C ALA A 62 19.01 17.34 -2.81
N ILE A 63 19.61 18.06 -3.76
CA ILE A 63 18.97 18.56 -4.97
C ILE A 63 19.44 17.75 -6.16
N VAL A 64 18.51 17.27 -6.97
CA VAL A 64 18.82 16.57 -8.22
C VAL A 64 19.50 17.54 -9.19
N THR A 65 20.73 17.22 -9.60
CA THR A 65 21.53 18.01 -10.54
C THR A 65 21.54 17.40 -11.94
N LYS A 66 21.20 16.11 -12.06
CA LYS A 66 21.04 15.41 -13.34
C LYS A 66 19.81 14.53 -13.29
N ALA A 67 18.93 14.67 -14.30
CA ALA A 67 17.73 13.86 -14.44
C ALA A 67 18.06 12.36 -14.56
N PRO A 68 17.08 11.46 -14.31
CA PRO A 68 17.28 10.03 -14.39
C PRO A 68 17.93 9.54 -15.68
N TYR A 69 18.85 8.59 -15.56
CA TYR A 69 19.59 7.93 -16.63
C TYR A 69 19.77 6.43 -16.35
N GLY A 70 20.40 5.72 -17.29
CA GLY A 70 20.51 4.26 -17.28
C GLY A 70 19.30 3.58 -17.92
N LEU A 71 19.43 2.30 -18.25
CA LEU A 71 18.40 1.55 -18.98
C LEU A 71 17.06 1.43 -18.23
N ASP A 72 17.09 1.52 -16.90
CA ASP A 72 15.92 1.45 -16.02
C ASP A 72 15.48 2.82 -15.49
N GLY A 73 16.18 3.91 -15.86
CA GLY A 73 15.85 5.26 -15.39
C GLY A 73 15.92 5.42 -13.87
N THR A 74 16.78 4.65 -13.19
CA THR A 74 16.88 4.66 -11.73
C THR A 74 18.06 5.47 -11.19
N TRP A 75 19.04 5.79 -12.02
CA TRP A 75 20.23 6.56 -11.64
C TRP A 75 20.03 8.04 -11.86
N PHE A 76 20.48 8.88 -10.94
CA PHE A 76 20.47 10.33 -11.06
C PHE A 76 21.61 10.92 -10.22
N ASP A 77 21.98 12.17 -10.49
CA ASP A 77 23.04 12.84 -9.71
C ASP A 77 22.43 13.91 -8.80
N VAL A 78 23.07 14.12 -7.64
CA VAL A 78 22.70 15.13 -6.65
C VAL A 78 23.88 16.01 -6.24
N ASP A 79 23.59 17.18 -5.67
CA ASP A 79 24.60 18.11 -5.15
C ASP A 79 25.24 17.63 -3.83
N LYS A 80 24.47 16.95 -2.97
CA LYS A 80 24.86 16.56 -1.60
C LYS A 80 24.48 15.10 -1.30
N PRO A 81 25.25 14.12 -1.78
CA PRO A 81 24.98 12.71 -1.53
C PRO A 81 25.33 12.26 -0.10
N SER A 82 26.08 13.07 0.65
CA SER A 82 26.57 12.71 1.99
C SER A 82 25.43 12.44 2.96
N GLY A 83 25.54 11.33 3.70
CA GLY A 83 24.56 10.90 4.69
C GLY A 83 23.44 10.01 4.13
N PHE A 84 23.23 9.99 2.81
CA PHE A 84 22.35 9.01 2.18
C PHE A 84 23.03 7.65 2.06
N VAL A 85 22.29 6.56 2.33
CA VAL A 85 22.85 5.20 2.37
C VAL A 85 21.99 4.16 1.63
N PRO A 86 22.58 3.08 1.09
CA PRO A 86 21.81 1.98 0.50
C PRO A 86 20.76 1.36 1.43
N GLY A 87 19.59 1.10 0.86
CA GLY A 87 18.36 0.60 1.48
C GLY A 87 17.68 1.58 2.45
N GLN A 88 18.03 2.87 2.38
CA GLN A 88 17.32 3.94 3.08
C GLN A 88 16.03 4.33 2.33
N LEU A 89 14.94 4.53 3.08
CA LEU A 89 13.74 5.18 2.57
C LEU A 89 13.97 6.69 2.50
N VAL A 90 13.60 7.31 1.39
CA VAL A 90 13.67 8.76 1.18
C VAL A 90 12.32 9.32 0.78
N SER A 91 12.13 10.61 1.03
CA SER A 91 11.02 11.39 0.49
C SER A 91 11.52 12.29 -0.63
N VAL A 92 10.85 12.25 -1.77
CA VAL A 92 11.19 12.99 -2.99
C VAL A 92 10.10 14.01 -3.24
N LEU A 93 10.47 15.30 -3.28
CA LEU A 93 9.59 16.37 -3.72
C LEU A 93 9.70 16.54 -5.24
N SER A 94 8.64 16.14 -5.93
CA SER A 94 8.52 16.27 -7.38
C SER A 94 8.06 17.68 -7.80
N PRO A 95 8.25 18.09 -9.07
CA PRO A 95 7.85 19.42 -9.57
C PRO A 95 6.34 19.73 -9.48
N ASP A 96 5.48 18.71 -9.39
CA ASP A 96 4.04 18.85 -9.12
C ASP A 96 3.73 19.28 -7.66
N GLY A 97 4.79 19.44 -6.87
CA GLY A 97 4.74 19.79 -5.46
C GLY A 97 4.24 18.65 -4.59
N LEU A 98 4.30 17.41 -5.05
CA LEU A 98 3.94 16.21 -4.29
C LEU A 98 5.19 15.48 -3.79
N TYR A 99 5.05 14.88 -2.61
CA TYR A 99 6.06 14.04 -1.99
C TYR A 99 5.78 12.58 -2.33
N ARG A 100 6.85 11.83 -2.63
CA ARG A 100 6.80 10.40 -2.95
C ARG A 100 7.92 9.67 -2.22
N SER A 101 7.64 8.45 -1.79
CA SER A 101 8.69 7.60 -1.22
C SER A 101 9.43 6.82 -2.30
N ALA A 102 10.74 6.71 -2.10
CA ALA A 102 11.62 5.84 -2.86
C ALA A 102 12.62 5.18 -1.90
N THR A 103 13.17 4.03 -2.30
CA THR A 103 14.26 3.39 -1.58
C THR A 103 15.54 3.54 -2.38
N ILE A 104 16.62 3.95 -1.72
CA ILE A 104 17.95 4.01 -2.32
C ILE A 104 18.47 2.57 -2.50
N ALA A 105 18.79 2.18 -3.73
CA ALA A 105 19.51 0.94 -4.00
C ALA A 105 21.03 1.13 -3.84
N GLU A 106 21.56 2.27 -4.30
CA GLU A 106 23.00 2.49 -4.36
C GLU A 106 23.36 3.97 -4.28
N VAL A 107 24.55 4.27 -3.73
CA VAL A 107 25.18 5.61 -3.72
C VAL A 107 26.62 5.48 -4.22
N LYS A 108 26.98 6.21 -5.26
CA LYS A 108 28.31 6.22 -5.91
C LYS A 108 28.73 7.66 -6.22
N GLY A 109 29.60 8.24 -5.40
CA GLY A 109 29.98 9.66 -5.55
C GLY A 109 28.74 10.54 -5.44
N SER A 110 28.48 11.39 -6.45
CA SER A 110 27.27 12.20 -6.55
C SER A 110 26.04 11.45 -7.06
N SER A 111 26.19 10.22 -7.51
CA SER A 111 25.12 9.44 -8.14
C SER A 111 24.38 8.60 -7.11
N ILE A 112 23.04 8.67 -7.15
CA ILE A 112 22.14 7.84 -6.36
C ILE A 112 21.32 6.98 -7.34
N ARG A 113 21.08 5.73 -6.95
CA ARG A 113 20.17 4.83 -7.65
C ARG A 113 18.96 4.51 -6.78
N PHE A 114 17.74 4.62 -7.31
CA PHE A 114 16.56 4.07 -6.66
C PHE A 114 16.34 2.58 -6.99
N GLN A 115 15.65 1.86 -6.11
CA GLN A 115 15.30 0.44 -6.34
C GLN A 115 14.35 0.25 -7.53
N GLN A 116 13.42 1.19 -7.72
CA GLN A 116 12.46 1.20 -8.81
C GLN A 116 12.34 2.63 -9.36
N SER A 117 11.96 2.76 -10.62
CA SER A 117 11.59 4.06 -11.19
C SER A 117 10.39 4.62 -10.41
N LEU A 118 10.40 5.93 -10.18
CA LEU A 118 9.24 6.61 -9.64
C LEU A 118 8.13 6.61 -10.68
N SER A 119 6.87 6.47 -10.24
CA SER A 119 5.69 6.63 -11.09
C SER A 119 5.51 8.05 -11.63
N HIS A 120 6.35 8.99 -11.19
CA HIS A 120 6.34 10.41 -11.56
C HIS A 120 7.77 10.85 -11.92
N ALA A 121 7.89 11.89 -12.75
CA ALA A 121 9.19 12.37 -13.18
C ALA A 121 10.01 12.93 -12.00
N LEU A 122 11.19 12.34 -11.78
CA LEU A 122 12.27 12.98 -11.03
C LEU A 122 12.99 13.92 -12.00
N ALA A 123 13.00 15.22 -11.71
CA ALA A 123 13.61 16.22 -12.57
C ALA A 123 14.75 16.96 -11.86
N VAL A 124 15.63 17.59 -12.63
CA VAL A 124 16.63 18.54 -12.08
C VAL A 124 15.92 19.60 -11.24
N GLY A 125 16.45 19.88 -10.04
CA GLY A 125 15.83 20.76 -9.05
C GLY A 125 14.89 20.08 -8.05
N SER A 126 14.51 18.81 -8.27
CA SER A 126 13.75 18.03 -7.28
C SER A 126 14.56 17.87 -5.99
N SER A 127 13.89 17.88 -4.85
CA SER A 127 14.54 17.67 -3.55
C SER A 127 14.35 16.25 -3.05
N ILE A 128 15.40 15.69 -2.46
CA ILE A 128 15.41 14.37 -1.84
C ILE A 128 15.78 14.54 -0.37
N PHE A 129 14.99 13.94 0.51
CA PHE A 129 15.13 14.02 1.96
C PHE A 129 15.25 12.63 2.56
N ASN A 130 16.05 12.45 3.62
CA ASN A 130 15.93 11.23 4.43
C ASN A 130 14.51 11.15 5.02
N PHE A 131 13.92 9.95 4.99
CA PHE A 131 12.53 9.81 5.38
C PHE A 131 12.34 9.86 6.89
N TYR A 132 13.17 9.11 7.62
CA TYR A 132 13.06 8.92 9.06
C TYR A 132 13.86 9.97 9.86
N LEU A 133 13.21 10.53 10.89
CA LEU A 133 13.85 11.32 11.93
C LEU A 133 14.59 10.40 12.91
N ASN A 134 13.95 9.31 13.29
CA ASN A 134 14.45 8.29 14.20
C ASN A 134 13.80 6.93 13.89
N ASP A 135 14.03 5.96 14.77
CA ASP A 135 13.57 4.57 14.68
C ASP A 135 12.04 4.40 14.58
N ALA A 136 11.26 5.41 14.98
CA ALA A 136 9.81 5.33 15.06
C ALA A 136 9.06 6.38 14.22
N HIS A 137 9.69 7.48 13.82
CA HIS A 137 8.98 8.62 13.23
C HIS A 137 9.65 9.17 11.97
N PRO A 138 8.85 9.53 10.95
CA PRO A 138 9.31 10.32 9.81
C PRO A 138 9.70 11.75 10.17
N HIS A 139 10.53 12.37 9.33
CA HIS A 139 10.56 13.82 9.19
C HIS A 139 9.29 14.33 8.48
N THR A 140 9.04 15.65 8.53
CA THR A 140 7.89 16.28 7.85
C THR A 140 7.76 15.89 6.36
N PRO A 141 8.83 15.88 5.54
CA PRO A 141 8.74 15.38 4.15
C PRO A 141 8.27 13.93 4.04
N GLY A 142 8.62 13.07 5.00
CA GLY A 142 8.16 11.69 5.07
C GLY A 142 6.66 11.60 5.40
N TYR A 143 6.19 12.37 6.39
CA TYR A 143 4.75 12.50 6.66
C TYR A 143 3.97 13.06 5.47
N PHE A 144 4.55 14.00 4.72
CA PHE A 144 3.93 14.53 3.52
C PHE A 144 3.84 13.50 2.40
N ALA A 145 4.85 12.62 2.24
CA ALA A 145 4.78 11.51 1.30
C ALA A 145 3.66 10.51 1.67
N ILE A 146 3.50 10.20 2.96
CA ILE A 146 2.41 9.34 3.45
C ILE A 146 1.04 9.98 3.15
N ALA A 147 0.89 11.27 3.43
CA ALA A 147 -0.37 11.98 3.18
C ALA A 147 -0.68 12.11 1.69
N ASP A 148 0.31 12.40 0.85
CA ASP A 148 0.12 12.51 -0.60
C ASP A 148 -0.24 11.17 -1.23
N ASP A 149 0.37 10.08 -0.79
CA ASP A 149 0.00 8.73 -1.23
C ASP A 149 -1.40 8.35 -0.71
N ALA A 150 -1.72 8.64 0.55
CA ALA A 150 -3.04 8.41 1.13
C ALA A 150 -4.15 9.15 0.37
N ALA A 151 -3.94 10.43 0.02
CA ALA A 151 -4.92 11.20 -0.75
C ALA A 151 -5.14 10.58 -2.15
N ALA A 152 -4.08 10.09 -2.80
CA ALA A 152 -4.21 9.39 -4.08
C ALA A 152 -5.05 8.11 -3.95
N GLN A 153 -4.86 7.34 -2.87
CA GLN A 153 -5.66 6.15 -2.57
C GLN A 153 -7.11 6.48 -2.23
N LEU A 154 -7.37 7.52 -1.46
CA LEU A 154 -8.74 7.92 -1.11
C LEU A 154 -9.54 8.43 -2.32
N ASN A 155 -8.86 9.09 -3.27
CA ASN A 155 -9.47 9.54 -4.51
C ASN A 155 -9.68 8.39 -5.52
N ASN A 156 -8.87 7.32 -5.42
CA ASN A 156 -8.99 6.12 -6.25
C ASN A 156 -8.94 4.87 -5.36
N PRO A 157 -9.98 4.63 -4.53
CA PRO A 157 -9.92 3.59 -3.52
C PRO A 157 -9.91 2.21 -4.17
N TYR A 158 -9.10 1.33 -3.58
CA TYR A 158 -9.09 -0.08 -3.91
C TYR A 158 -9.46 -0.87 -2.65
N GLU A 159 -10.30 -1.88 -2.83
CA GLU A 159 -10.73 -2.81 -1.79
C GLU A 159 -10.01 -4.14 -1.99
N ARG A 160 -9.56 -4.78 -0.90
CA ARG A 160 -8.99 -6.13 -0.96
C ARG A 160 -10.10 -7.09 -1.44
N TRP A 161 -9.90 -7.69 -2.61
CA TRP A 161 -10.91 -8.52 -3.26
C TRP A 161 -10.60 -10.01 -3.11
N ARG A 162 -9.36 -10.42 -3.38
CA ARG A 162 -8.89 -11.79 -3.20
C ARG A 162 -7.46 -11.78 -2.69
N ALA A 163 -7.14 -12.77 -1.87
CA ALA A 163 -5.76 -13.06 -1.53
C ALA A 163 -5.11 -13.95 -2.60
N LEU A 164 -3.84 -13.66 -2.90
CA LEU A 164 -2.95 -14.60 -3.55
C LEU A 164 -2.35 -15.48 -2.45
N GLY A 165 -2.55 -16.79 -2.57
CA GLY A 165 -2.09 -17.76 -1.59
C GLY A 165 -0.57 -17.69 -1.35
N LEU A 166 -0.16 -18.22 -0.20
CA LEU A 166 1.23 -18.44 0.19
C LEU A 166 1.84 -19.62 -0.60
N PHE A 167 2.89 -20.25 -0.07
CA PHE A 167 3.43 -21.50 -0.58
C PHE A 167 2.31 -22.50 -0.95
N GLY A 168 2.40 -23.10 -2.14
CA GLY A 168 1.35 -23.98 -2.70
C GLY A 168 0.28 -23.26 -3.56
N GLY A 169 0.24 -21.92 -3.56
CA GLY A 169 -0.58 -21.14 -4.48
C GLY A 169 0.07 -20.82 -5.84
N TRP A 170 1.28 -21.33 -6.06
CA TRP A 170 2.17 -20.99 -7.17
C TRP A 170 2.75 -22.25 -7.82
N ASP A 171 2.65 -22.30 -9.14
CA ASP A 171 3.23 -23.32 -9.99
C ASP A 171 4.55 -22.86 -10.61
N LYS A 172 5.41 -23.83 -10.96
CA LYS A 172 6.69 -23.56 -11.60
C LYS A 172 6.50 -23.15 -13.05
N VAL A 173 7.26 -22.14 -13.48
CA VAL A 173 7.44 -21.79 -14.89
C VAL A 173 8.91 -22.02 -15.23
N GLY A 174 9.19 -22.97 -16.12
CA GLY A 174 10.57 -23.31 -16.49
C GLY A 174 11.39 -23.96 -15.36
N ASN A 175 12.70 -23.70 -15.33
CA ASN A 175 13.65 -24.37 -14.45
C ASN A 175 13.79 -23.63 -13.11
N VAL A 176 12.91 -24.00 -12.18
CA VAL A 176 12.77 -23.35 -10.87
C VAL A 176 12.69 -24.36 -9.72
N VAL A 177 13.33 -23.99 -8.61
CA VAL A 177 13.17 -24.63 -7.32
C VAL A 177 12.29 -23.74 -6.43
N LEU A 178 11.24 -24.34 -5.87
CA LEU A 178 10.33 -23.69 -4.93
C LEU A 178 10.55 -24.29 -3.56
N THR A 179 10.81 -23.45 -2.56
CA THR A 179 10.93 -23.89 -1.16
C THR A 179 10.12 -22.98 -0.25
N GLU A 180 9.63 -23.55 0.83
CA GLU A 180 9.01 -22.78 1.90
C GLU A 180 10.09 -21.98 2.66
N ASN A 181 9.86 -20.68 2.86
CA ASN A 181 10.75 -19.79 3.62
C ASN A 181 10.07 -19.30 4.91
N ALA A 182 10.38 -19.99 6.01
CA ALA A 182 9.92 -19.68 7.35
C ALA A 182 10.87 -18.75 8.13
N ASN A 183 11.90 -18.20 7.47
CA ASN A 183 12.86 -17.34 8.15
C ASN A 183 12.24 -15.99 8.49
N SER A 184 12.48 -15.57 9.72
CA SER A 184 12.15 -14.24 10.23
C SER A 184 13.33 -13.31 9.97
N ASP A 185 13.45 -12.80 8.75
CA ASP A 185 14.49 -11.87 8.35
C ASP A 185 13.98 -10.70 7.48
N TYR A 186 14.82 -9.67 7.33
CA TYR A 186 14.49 -8.47 6.55
C TYR A 186 14.23 -8.74 5.06
N GLY A 187 14.87 -9.77 4.52
CA GLY A 187 14.68 -10.21 3.14
C GLY A 187 13.37 -10.95 2.95
N ASN A 188 12.67 -11.38 4.01
CA ASN A 188 11.37 -12.02 3.88
C ASN A 188 10.22 -10.99 4.04
N PRO A 189 9.57 -10.55 2.94
CA PRO A 189 8.45 -9.61 3.03
C PRO A 189 7.19 -10.23 3.64
N GLY A 190 7.05 -11.57 3.62
CA GLY A 190 5.89 -12.27 4.21
C GLY A 190 6.03 -12.55 5.70
N GLY A 191 7.26 -12.64 6.21
CA GLY A 191 7.53 -13.17 7.55
C GLY A 191 6.96 -14.59 7.74
N ALA A 192 6.92 -15.08 8.98
CA ALA A 192 6.20 -16.30 9.34
C ALA A 192 4.72 -15.95 9.66
N TYR A 193 3.90 -15.77 8.63
CA TYR A 193 2.48 -15.39 8.76
C TYR A 193 1.60 -16.62 9.06
N HIS A 194 0.91 -16.68 10.22
CA HIS A 194 -0.02 -17.78 10.57
C HIS A 194 0.55 -19.20 10.39
N ALA A 195 1.85 -19.38 10.66
CA ALA A 195 2.57 -20.65 10.41
C ALA A 195 2.60 -21.09 8.93
N ALA A 196 2.27 -20.21 7.99
CA ALA A 196 2.43 -20.41 6.57
C ALA A 196 3.55 -19.52 6.05
N ALA A 197 4.56 -20.13 5.44
CA ALA A 197 5.76 -19.41 5.08
C ALA A 197 5.68 -18.72 3.72
N ALA A 198 6.54 -17.72 3.55
CA ALA A 198 6.76 -17.09 2.26
C ALA A 198 7.30 -18.10 1.25
N LEU A 199 7.15 -17.81 -0.04
CA LEU A 199 7.66 -18.67 -1.10
C LEU A 199 9.06 -18.21 -1.50
N GLN A 200 10.07 -19.04 -1.30
CA GLN A 200 11.38 -18.86 -1.91
C GLN A 200 11.38 -19.49 -3.30
N VAL A 201 11.82 -18.70 -4.29
CA VAL A 201 11.90 -19.09 -5.69
C VAL A 201 13.35 -18.92 -6.12
N SER A 202 14.00 -20.04 -6.44
CA SER A 202 15.35 -20.08 -6.98
C SER A 202 15.29 -20.43 -8.45
N VAL A 203 15.68 -19.48 -9.29
CA VAL A 203 15.61 -19.58 -10.74
C VAL A 203 16.99 -19.80 -11.33
N SER A 204 17.08 -20.61 -12.39
CA SER A 204 18.35 -20.98 -13.03
C SER A 204 18.41 -20.69 -14.55
N ASP A 205 17.34 -20.18 -15.14
CA ASP A 205 17.25 -19.89 -16.58
C ASP A 205 16.39 -18.65 -16.86
N VAL A 206 16.61 -18.02 -18.02
CA VAL A 206 15.73 -16.95 -18.52
C VAL A 206 14.31 -17.48 -18.74
N LEU A 207 13.33 -16.58 -18.62
CA LEU A 207 11.88 -16.85 -18.72
C LEU A 207 11.35 -17.88 -17.72
N SER A 208 12.14 -18.21 -16.69
CA SER A 208 11.73 -19.09 -15.61
C SER A 208 11.27 -18.27 -14.39
N GLY A 209 10.39 -18.86 -13.57
CA GLY A 209 9.82 -18.22 -12.40
C GLY A 209 8.60 -18.96 -11.87
N VAL A 210 7.55 -18.23 -11.57
CA VAL A 210 6.32 -18.78 -11.00
C VAL A 210 5.07 -18.21 -11.65
N GLN A 211 4.01 -18.99 -11.65
CA GLN A 211 2.67 -18.55 -12.02
C GLN A 211 1.69 -18.91 -10.91
N SER A 212 0.81 -17.98 -10.54
CA SER A 212 -0.24 -18.27 -9.57
C SER A 212 -1.26 -19.27 -10.14
N ARG A 213 -2.06 -19.87 -9.26
CA ARG A 213 -3.34 -20.47 -9.66
C ARG A 213 -4.24 -19.45 -10.38
N GLU A 214 -5.25 -19.95 -11.08
CA GLU A 214 -6.26 -19.12 -11.74
C GLU A 214 -7.30 -18.57 -10.77
N PHE A 215 -7.82 -17.39 -11.07
CA PHE A 215 -8.86 -16.69 -10.34
C PHE A 215 -9.98 -16.30 -11.30
N ALA A 216 -11.21 -16.74 -11.03
CA ALA A 216 -12.38 -16.23 -11.74
C ALA A 216 -12.70 -14.81 -11.24
N LEU A 217 -12.64 -13.83 -12.15
CA LEU A 217 -12.90 -12.43 -11.88
C LEU A 217 -13.95 -11.91 -12.87
N GLY A 218 -14.79 -10.99 -12.41
CA GLY A 218 -15.76 -10.32 -13.26
C GLY A 218 -15.20 -9.06 -13.92
N VAL A 219 -16.04 -8.38 -14.71
CA VAL A 219 -15.75 -7.04 -15.24
C VAL A 219 -15.34 -6.08 -14.13
N GLY A 220 -14.27 -5.30 -14.36
CA GLY A 220 -13.85 -4.25 -13.43
C GLY A 220 -12.40 -3.80 -13.58
N ASP A 221 -12.07 -2.77 -12.80
CA ASP A 221 -10.71 -2.28 -12.62
C ASP A 221 -10.08 -2.97 -11.40
N TYR A 222 -8.89 -3.53 -11.59
CA TYR A 222 -8.17 -4.28 -10.57
C TYR A 222 -6.70 -3.84 -10.46
N ARG A 223 -6.07 -4.28 -9.38
CA ARG A 223 -4.64 -4.15 -9.16
C ARG A 223 -4.08 -5.36 -8.45
N LEU A 224 -3.02 -5.94 -9.00
CA LEU A 224 -2.16 -6.86 -8.27
C LEU A 224 -1.31 -6.05 -7.28
N SER A 225 -1.25 -6.48 -6.03
CA SER A 225 -0.33 -5.96 -5.02
C SER A 225 0.46 -7.12 -4.43
N LEU A 226 1.74 -7.25 -4.80
CA LEU A 226 2.58 -8.39 -4.42
C LEU A 226 3.90 -7.91 -3.80
N PRO A 227 4.04 -8.03 -2.47
CA PRO A 227 5.31 -7.83 -1.79
C PRO A 227 6.29 -8.95 -2.18
N LEU A 228 7.51 -8.58 -2.55
CA LEU A 228 8.56 -9.53 -2.88
C LEU A 228 9.93 -8.95 -2.56
N SER A 229 10.96 -9.77 -2.61
CA SER A 229 12.34 -9.36 -2.37
C SER A 229 13.31 -10.22 -3.16
N PHE A 230 14.56 -9.78 -3.21
CA PHE A 230 15.64 -10.50 -3.85
C PHE A 230 16.79 -10.72 -2.86
N ALA A 231 17.39 -11.90 -2.92
CA ALA A 231 18.58 -12.20 -2.13
C ALA A 231 19.74 -11.31 -2.58
N ARG A 232 20.60 -10.94 -1.62
CA ARG A 232 21.75 -10.06 -1.84
C ARG A 232 22.83 -10.62 -2.76
N THR A 233 22.82 -11.93 -3.00
CA THR A 233 23.99 -12.66 -3.49
C THR A 233 23.85 -13.19 -4.91
N THR A 234 22.64 -13.31 -5.46
CA THR A 234 22.36 -13.95 -6.75
C THR A 234 21.44 -13.07 -7.60
N GLY A 235 21.79 -12.88 -8.87
CA GLY A 235 20.91 -12.21 -9.84
C GLY A 235 20.75 -10.69 -9.70
N TYR A 236 21.68 -10.00 -9.05
CA TYR A 236 21.61 -8.55 -8.88
C TYR A 236 21.49 -7.82 -10.24
N GLY A 237 20.42 -7.05 -10.39
CA GLY A 237 20.15 -6.29 -11.60
C GLY A 237 19.54 -7.08 -12.76
N SER A 238 19.08 -8.31 -12.53
CA SER A 238 18.26 -9.05 -13.51
C SER A 238 16.91 -8.35 -13.74
N LEU A 239 16.37 -8.41 -14.94
CA LEU A 239 15.07 -7.83 -15.28
C LEU A 239 13.98 -8.82 -14.90
N ILE A 240 13.05 -8.36 -14.08
CA ILE A 240 11.92 -9.14 -13.61
C ILE A 240 10.66 -8.61 -14.28
N ARG A 241 9.87 -9.54 -14.82
CA ARG A 241 8.57 -9.24 -15.42
C ARG A 241 7.45 -9.85 -14.58
N VAL A 242 6.46 -9.03 -14.27
CA VAL A 242 5.21 -9.44 -13.63
C VAL A 242 4.09 -9.26 -14.64
N ASP A 243 3.48 -10.36 -15.08
CA ASP A 243 2.39 -10.37 -16.04
C ASP A 243 1.06 -10.68 -15.36
N VAL A 244 0.00 -10.01 -15.81
CA VAL A 244 -1.38 -10.43 -15.60
C VAL A 244 -1.82 -11.16 -16.87
N LEU A 245 -2.13 -12.45 -16.73
CA LEU A 245 -2.59 -13.31 -17.81
C LEU A 245 -4.09 -13.50 -17.68
N ALA A 246 -4.85 -13.27 -18.75
CA ALA A 246 -6.29 -13.53 -18.77
C ALA A 246 -6.64 -14.53 -19.87
N TRP A 247 -7.57 -15.44 -19.61
CA TRP A 247 -8.05 -16.37 -20.62
C TRP A 247 -8.75 -15.63 -21.76
N SER A 248 -8.33 -15.91 -23.00
CA SER A 248 -8.99 -15.42 -24.22
C SER A 248 -9.75 -16.57 -24.89
N PRO A 249 -11.10 -16.52 -24.93
CA PRO A 249 -11.90 -17.49 -25.68
C PRO A 249 -11.57 -17.52 -27.17
N GLN A 250 -11.20 -16.37 -27.75
CA GLN A 250 -10.89 -16.23 -29.18
C GLN A 250 -9.58 -16.95 -29.52
N GLN A 251 -8.56 -16.80 -28.68
CA GLN A 251 -7.26 -17.43 -28.90
C GLN A 251 -7.15 -18.83 -28.27
N ARG A 252 -8.13 -19.22 -27.45
CA ARG A 252 -8.15 -20.46 -26.65
C ARG A 252 -6.87 -20.63 -25.84
N THR A 253 -6.35 -19.53 -25.31
CA THR A 253 -5.16 -19.47 -24.47
C THR A 253 -5.23 -18.24 -23.57
N SER A 254 -4.43 -18.24 -22.50
CA SER A 254 -4.19 -17.05 -21.71
C SER A 254 -3.29 -16.07 -22.48
N VAL A 255 -3.63 -14.79 -22.39
CA VAL A 255 -2.89 -13.67 -23.00
C VAL A 255 -2.48 -12.67 -21.94
N THR A 256 -1.31 -12.05 -22.11
CA THR A 256 -0.86 -10.96 -21.24
C THR A 256 -1.72 -9.72 -21.47
N ILE A 257 -2.41 -9.26 -20.44
CA ILE A 257 -3.26 -8.05 -20.48
C ILE A 257 -2.64 -6.85 -19.76
N SER A 258 -1.67 -7.09 -18.88
CA SER A 258 -0.91 -6.04 -18.20
C SER A 258 0.43 -6.58 -17.76
N THR A 259 1.43 -5.70 -17.68
CA THR A 259 2.80 -6.06 -17.30
C THR A 259 3.42 -4.94 -16.47
N ASP A 260 4.19 -5.32 -15.45
CA ASP A 260 5.16 -4.45 -14.79
C ASP A 260 6.57 -5.05 -14.91
N ARG A 261 7.59 -4.18 -14.86
CA ARG A 261 9.00 -4.55 -14.99
C ARG A 261 9.88 -3.75 -14.04
N PHE A 262 10.79 -4.43 -13.39
CA PHE A 262 11.80 -3.79 -12.54
C PHE A 262 13.05 -4.65 -12.42
N ARG A 263 14.14 -4.02 -11.99
CA ARG A 263 15.43 -4.70 -11.80
C ARG A 263 15.49 -5.30 -10.40
N SER A 264 16.00 -6.52 -10.27
CA SER A 264 16.20 -7.22 -9.00
C SER A 264 17.38 -6.65 -8.22
N LEU A 265 17.16 -5.53 -7.54
CA LEU A 265 18.14 -4.91 -6.65
C LEU A 265 17.92 -5.42 -5.22
N ASP A 266 18.89 -5.20 -4.31
CA ASP A 266 18.76 -5.64 -2.92
C ASP A 266 17.61 -4.92 -2.21
N GLY A 267 16.74 -5.67 -1.54
CA GLY A 267 15.71 -5.18 -0.64
C GLY A 267 14.29 -5.68 -0.95
N VAL A 268 13.31 -5.00 -0.35
CA VAL A 268 11.89 -5.31 -0.50
C VAL A 268 11.27 -4.43 -1.57
N PHE A 269 10.40 -5.03 -2.38
CA PHE A 269 9.68 -4.44 -3.49
C PHE A 269 8.19 -4.66 -3.29
N LEU A 270 7.41 -3.79 -3.91
CA LEU A 270 5.98 -4.01 -4.13
C LEU A 270 5.74 -3.97 -5.63
N ALA A 271 5.36 -5.11 -6.22
CA ALA A 271 4.79 -5.11 -7.56
C ALA A 271 3.34 -4.63 -7.48
N GLU A 272 3.03 -3.52 -8.17
CA GLU A 272 1.69 -2.96 -8.28
C GLU A 272 1.26 -2.95 -9.75
N VAL A 273 0.56 -4.00 -10.20
CA VAL A 273 0.18 -4.15 -11.62
C VAL A 273 -1.31 -3.83 -11.79
N PRO A 274 -1.70 -2.65 -12.30
CA PRO A 274 -3.09 -2.35 -12.60
C PRO A 274 -3.55 -3.13 -13.86
N PHE A 275 -4.79 -3.58 -13.88
CA PHE A 275 -5.40 -4.22 -15.04
C PHE A 275 -6.91 -4.00 -15.05
N THR A 276 -7.52 -4.03 -16.24
CA THR A 276 -8.97 -3.87 -16.41
C THR A 276 -9.50 -5.09 -17.16
N LEU A 277 -10.64 -5.61 -16.72
CA LEU A 277 -11.36 -6.68 -17.38
C LEU A 277 -12.66 -6.13 -17.97
N ASP A 278 -12.89 -6.38 -19.26
CA ASP A 278 -14.08 -5.98 -20.02
C ASP A 278 -15.15 -7.07 -20.08
N GLN A 279 -14.80 -8.29 -19.67
CA GLN A 279 -15.69 -9.45 -19.55
C GLN A 279 -15.26 -10.32 -18.36
N ASP A 280 -16.18 -11.14 -17.88
CA ASP A 280 -15.88 -12.15 -16.88
C ASP A 280 -14.91 -13.19 -17.47
N THR A 281 -13.80 -13.46 -16.77
CA THR A 281 -12.75 -14.39 -17.24
C THR A 281 -11.94 -14.97 -16.09
N THR A 282 -11.06 -15.91 -16.41
CA THR A 282 -10.04 -16.40 -15.48
C THR A 282 -8.74 -15.61 -15.67
N VAL A 283 -8.11 -15.25 -14.55
CA VAL A 283 -6.85 -14.51 -14.50
C VAL A 283 -5.82 -15.27 -13.68
N SER A 284 -4.56 -15.28 -14.12
CA SER A 284 -3.41 -15.72 -13.34
C SER A 284 -2.30 -14.68 -13.40
N PHE A 285 -1.35 -14.78 -12.47
CA PHE A 285 -0.22 -13.85 -12.38
C PHE A 285 1.08 -14.60 -12.58
N SER A 286 1.91 -14.14 -13.51
CA SER A 286 3.21 -14.75 -13.79
C SER A 286 4.33 -13.81 -13.40
N LEU A 287 5.34 -14.32 -12.70
CA LEU A 287 6.55 -13.62 -12.30
C LEU A 287 7.73 -14.38 -12.88
N VAL A 288 8.47 -13.79 -13.82
CA VAL A 288 9.61 -14.44 -14.48
C VAL A 288 10.82 -13.51 -14.57
N ILE A 289 12.00 -14.10 -14.66
CA ILE A 289 13.23 -13.40 -15.01
C ILE A 289 13.32 -13.25 -16.55
N GLU A 290 13.39 -12.04 -17.08
CA GLU A 290 13.53 -11.79 -18.53
C GLU A 290 14.98 -11.84 -18.99
N ASP A 291 15.91 -11.36 -18.16
CA ASP A 291 17.35 -11.40 -18.41
C ASP A 291 18.09 -11.86 -17.16
N GLY A 292 19.25 -12.51 -17.36
CA GLY A 292 19.96 -13.20 -16.28
C GLY A 292 19.46 -14.63 -16.06
N THR A 293 20.31 -15.46 -15.46
CA THR A 293 20.09 -16.91 -15.35
C THR A 293 20.21 -17.42 -13.92
N SER A 294 20.33 -16.55 -12.92
CA SER A 294 20.31 -17.00 -11.52
C SER A 294 19.74 -15.92 -10.66
N ILE A 295 18.62 -16.22 -9.98
CA ILE A 295 18.04 -15.30 -9.00
C ILE A 295 17.35 -16.08 -7.88
N ASP A 296 17.55 -15.61 -6.65
CA ASP A 296 16.80 -16.03 -5.49
C ASP A 296 15.85 -14.91 -5.09
N MET A 297 14.55 -15.18 -5.14
CA MET A 297 13.51 -14.23 -4.76
C MET A 297 12.61 -14.81 -3.68
N THR A 298 12.13 -13.98 -2.76
CA THR A 298 11.12 -14.36 -1.77
C THR A 298 9.82 -13.62 -2.07
N LEU A 299 8.72 -14.34 -2.26
CA LEU A 299 7.39 -13.79 -2.46
C LEU A 299 6.62 -13.81 -1.14
N GLY A 300 6.09 -12.64 -0.76
CA GLY A 300 5.15 -12.50 0.36
C GLY A 300 3.71 -12.79 -0.06
N TYR A 301 2.78 -12.53 0.85
CA TYR A 301 1.36 -12.67 0.59
C TYR A 301 0.86 -11.51 -0.27
N GLY A 302 0.37 -11.83 -1.47
CA GLY A 302 -0.17 -10.85 -2.41
C GLY A 302 -1.68 -10.68 -2.29
N HIS A 303 -2.20 -9.62 -2.90
CA HIS A 303 -3.62 -9.36 -2.98
C HIS A 303 -4.02 -8.94 -4.40
N ILE A 304 -5.19 -9.40 -4.84
CA ILE A 304 -5.94 -8.78 -5.93
C ILE A 304 -6.84 -7.74 -5.28
N LEU A 305 -6.66 -6.48 -5.67
CA LEU A 305 -7.47 -5.37 -5.22
C LEU A 305 -8.45 -5.00 -6.33
N ARG A 306 -9.71 -4.71 -5.99
CA ARG A 306 -10.70 -4.17 -6.92
C ARG A 306 -10.88 -2.69 -6.66
N LYS A 307 -10.89 -1.87 -7.71
CA LYS A 307 -11.18 -0.44 -7.57
C LYS A 307 -12.62 -0.28 -7.11
N SER A 308 -12.82 0.50 -6.07
CA SER A 308 -14.14 0.83 -5.55
C SER A 308 -14.79 1.90 -6.41
N ALA A 309 -16.10 1.78 -6.66
CA ALA A 309 -16.85 2.73 -7.47
C ALA A 309 -17.00 4.12 -6.82
N ARG A 310 -16.66 4.28 -5.52
CA ARG A 310 -16.89 5.52 -4.78
C ARG A 310 -15.59 6.09 -4.22
N PRO A 311 -15.05 7.19 -4.80
CA PRO A 311 -14.02 7.98 -4.15
C PRO A 311 -14.46 8.43 -2.75
N LEU A 312 -13.54 8.43 -1.79
CA LEU A 312 -13.78 9.00 -0.47
C LEU A 312 -13.29 10.45 -0.45
N ASP A 313 -14.18 11.38 -0.81
CA ASP A 313 -13.89 12.80 -0.68
C ASP A 313 -14.02 13.26 0.78
N LEU A 314 -12.90 13.67 1.37
CA LEU A 314 -12.82 14.20 2.73
C LEU A 314 -13.27 15.67 2.83
N SER A 315 -13.61 16.34 1.72
CA SER A 315 -14.02 17.76 1.68
C SER A 315 -15.32 18.05 2.43
N LEU A 316 -16.16 17.03 2.65
CA LEU A 316 -17.47 17.16 3.26
C LEU A 316 -17.48 16.72 4.73
N GLY A 317 -18.01 17.56 5.60
CA GLY A 317 -18.20 17.25 7.02
C GLY A 317 -16.90 17.30 7.84
N THR A 318 -16.95 16.69 9.02
CA THR A 318 -15.79 16.59 9.92
C THR A 318 -15.10 15.25 9.72
N THR A 319 -13.78 15.26 9.54
CA THR A 319 -12.95 14.05 9.55
C THR A 319 -12.10 14.03 10.81
N VAL A 320 -12.18 12.96 11.59
CA VAL A 320 -11.27 12.74 12.73
C VAL A 320 -10.12 11.84 12.26
N LEU A 321 -8.88 12.34 12.36
CA LEU A 321 -7.70 11.48 12.29
C LEU A 321 -7.44 10.94 13.70
N PHE A 322 -7.56 9.63 13.87
CA PHE A 322 -7.51 8.95 15.16
C PHE A 322 -6.34 7.97 15.18
N GLY A 323 -5.42 8.09 16.14
CA GLY A 323 -4.21 7.29 16.03
C GLY A 323 -3.21 7.43 17.17
N ASP A 324 -1.98 7.03 16.89
CA ASP A 324 -0.88 7.10 17.84
C ASP A 324 -0.03 8.37 17.65
N SER A 325 1.28 8.30 17.93
CA SER A 325 2.22 9.39 17.73
C SER A 325 2.28 9.88 16.28
N TRP A 326 2.04 9.02 15.28
CA TRP A 326 2.09 9.39 13.87
C TRP A 326 1.00 10.39 13.49
N ILE A 327 -0.16 10.31 14.17
CA ILE A 327 -1.22 11.32 14.04
C ILE A 327 -0.96 12.51 14.97
N ASN A 328 -0.41 12.29 16.16
CA ASN A 328 -0.18 13.34 17.15
C ASN A 328 0.73 14.46 16.64
N TRP A 329 1.72 14.15 15.80
CA TRP A 329 2.67 15.14 15.28
C TRP A 329 2.04 16.09 14.26
N GLY A 330 0.90 15.70 13.68
CA GLY A 330 0.04 16.55 12.89
C GLY A 330 0.48 16.88 11.46
N SER A 331 1.67 16.46 11.03
CA SER A 331 2.13 16.71 9.66
C SER A 331 1.25 16.06 8.58
N VAL A 332 0.64 14.90 8.85
CA VAL A 332 -0.37 14.29 7.94
C VAL A 332 -1.59 15.19 7.82
N THR A 333 -2.14 15.64 8.97
CA THR A 333 -3.28 16.55 9.04
C THR A 333 -2.99 17.88 8.34
N GLU A 334 -1.80 18.44 8.55
CA GLU A 334 -1.33 19.66 7.92
C GLU A 334 -1.28 19.49 6.40
N ARG A 335 -0.71 18.39 5.90
CA ARG A 335 -0.62 18.14 4.46
C ARG A 335 -1.99 17.98 3.82
N PHE A 336 -2.90 17.26 4.46
CA PHE A 336 -4.29 17.18 4.00
C PHE A 336 -4.94 18.55 3.93
N LYS A 337 -4.81 19.38 4.98
CA LYS A 337 -5.37 20.75 4.98
C LYS A 337 -4.75 21.65 3.93
N THR A 338 -3.44 21.59 3.72
CA THR A 338 -2.75 22.58 2.89
C THR A 338 -2.77 22.22 1.40
N LYS A 339 -2.74 20.92 1.05
CA LYS A 339 -2.60 20.48 -0.34
C LYS A 339 -3.87 19.88 -0.94
N TRP A 340 -4.61 19.07 -0.19
CA TRP A 340 -5.64 18.20 -0.77
C TRP A 340 -7.07 18.64 -0.44
N TYR A 341 -7.31 19.02 0.81
CA TYR A 341 -8.65 19.28 1.34
C TYR A 341 -8.68 20.59 2.15
N PRO A 342 -8.35 21.75 1.55
CA PRO A 342 -8.25 23.03 2.27
C PRO A 342 -9.55 23.56 2.86
N LYS A 343 -10.69 23.01 2.45
CA LYS A 343 -12.01 23.35 2.98
C LYS A 343 -12.56 22.32 3.96
N ALA A 344 -11.86 21.18 4.15
CA ALA A 344 -12.31 20.13 5.05
C ALA A 344 -12.03 20.50 6.51
N LYS A 345 -12.91 20.05 7.40
CA LYS A 345 -12.72 20.17 8.84
C LYS A 345 -12.05 18.90 9.36
N PHE A 346 -10.79 19.01 9.78
CA PHE A 346 -10.08 17.91 10.42
C PHE A 346 -9.92 18.13 11.93
N VAL A 347 -10.19 17.07 12.68
CA VAL A 347 -9.85 16.94 14.09
C VAL A 347 -8.72 15.93 14.20
N GLN A 348 -7.65 16.30 14.88
CA GLN A 348 -6.51 15.43 15.13
C GLN A 348 -6.62 14.86 16.54
N SER A 349 -6.64 13.55 16.65
CA SER A 349 -6.75 12.81 17.91
C SER A 349 -5.71 11.68 17.97
N GLY A 350 -4.44 12.08 17.86
CA GLY A 350 -3.30 11.19 18.06
C GLY A 350 -2.83 11.24 19.51
N VAL A 351 -2.49 10.10 20.11
CA VAL A 351 -1.87 10.04 21.45
C VAL A 351 -0.62 9.16 21.37
N PRO A 352 0.57 9.70 21.67
CA PRO A 352 1.82 8.93 21.61
C PRO A 352 1.77 7.65 22.45
N GLY A 353 2.35 6.57 21.92
CA GLY A 353 2.43 5.27 22.61
C GLY A 353 1.13 4.43 22.60
N ASN A 354 0.02 4.98 22.10
CA ASN A 354 -1.22 4.22 21.98
C ASN A 354 -1.14 3.13 20.92
N TYR A 355 -1.69 1.99 21.27
CA TYR A 355 -1.95 0.85 20.38
C TYR A 355 -3.47 0.70 20.22
N LEU A 356 -3.94 -0.22 19.38
CA LEU A 356 -5.34 -0.28 18.96
C LEU A 356 -6.32 -0.50 20.13
N GLY A 357 -5.93 -1.25 21.15
CA GLY A 357 -6.69 -1.40 22.41
C GLY A 357 -6.97 -0.06 23.11
N HIS A 358 -5.98 0.83 23.22
CA HIS A 358 -6.20 2.16 23.80
C HIS A 358 -7.12 3.04 22.94
N LEU A 359 -7.09 2.88 21.60
CA LEU A 359 -8.02 3.57 20.71
C LEU A 359 -9.46 3.16 20.98
N LEU A 360 -9.72 1.87 21.28
CA LEU A 360 -11.05 1.39 21.64
C LEU A 360 -11.58 2.04 22.92
N GLU A 361 -10.71 2.14 23.94
CA GLU A 361 -11.03 2.71 25.26
C GLU A 361 -11.39 4.19 25.16
N ARG A 362 -10.63 4.96 24.38
CA ARG A 362 -10.80 6.42 24.28
C ARG A 362 -11.75 6.88 23.18
N PHE A 363 -12.26 5.98 22.34
CA PHE A 363 -13.12 6.33 21.19
C PHE A 363 -14.28 7.26 21.56
N ASP A 364 -14.96 6.95 22.67
CA ASP A 364 -16.17 7.67 23.09
C ASP A 364 -15.87 9.12 23.48
N ALA A 365 -14.70 9.37 24.10
CA ALA A 365 -14.26 10.70 24.48
C ALA A 365 -13.67 11.47 23.28
N ASP A 366 -12.92 10.79 22.43
CA ASP A 366 -12.03 11.43 21.45
C ASP A 366 -12.63 11.55 20.05
N VAL A 367 -13.73 10.85 19.77
CA VAL A 367 -14.33 10.79 18.42
C VAL A 367 -15.79 11.28 18.43
N ILE A 368 -16.63 10.72 19.31
CA ILE A 368 -18.08 10.98 19.32
C ILE A 368 -18.44 12.47 19.44
N PRO A 369 -17.81 13.27 20.32
CA PRO A 369 -18.18 14.68 20.49
C PRO A 369 -18.01 15.52 19.22
N HIS A 370 -17.14 15.09 18.30
CA HIS A 370 -16.87 15.80 17.05
C HIS A 370 -17.90 15.53 15.94
N LYS A 371 -18.81 14.57 16.14
CA LYS A 371 -19.83 14.15 15.16
C LYS A 371 -19.24 13.95 13.75
N PRO A 372 -18.21 13.09 13.61
CA PRO A 372 -17.49 12.95 12.35
C PRO A 372 -18.36 12.33 11.25
N ARG A 373 -18.08 12.72 10.01
CA ARG A 373 -18.50 11.98 8.82
C ARG A 373 -17.53 10.84 8.53
N ASN A 374 -16.23 11.05 8.76
CA ASN A 374 -15.18 10.06 8.51
C ASN A 374 -14.27 9.94 9.75
N VAL A 375 -13.82 8.73 10.03
CA VAL A 375 -12.80 8.46 11.05
C VAL A 375 -11.66 7.70 10.37
N LEU A 376 -10.52 8.36 10.27
CA LEU A 376 -9.32 7.91 9.60
C LEU A 376 -8.35 7.40 10.68
N VAL A 377 -8.19 6.07 10.76
CA VAL A 377 -7.48 5.38 11.83
C VAL A 377 -6.06 5.00 11.38
N MET A 378 -5.04 5.52 12.07
CA MET A 378 -3.64 5.17 11.84
C MET A 378 -3.03 4.69 13.16
N CYS A 379 -2.77 3.38 13.25
CA CYS A 379 -2.20 2.71 14.41
C CYS A 379 -1.54 1.39 13.95
N GLY A 380 -0.79 0.73 14.82
CA GLY A 380 -0.09 -0.52 14.49
C GLY A 380 1.38 -0.52 14.89
N THR A 381 2.04 0.66 14.94
CA THR A 381 3.44 0.77 15.36
C THR A 381 3.60 0.19 16.77
N ASN A 382 2.87 0.74 17.73
CA ASN A 382 2.93 0.37 19.14
C ASN A 382 2.35 -1.03 19.40
N ASP A 383 1.45 -1.50 18.54
CA ASP A 383 0.95 -2.87 18.53
C ASP A 383 2.07 -3.83 18.15
N ALA A 384 2.77 -3.61 17.04
CA ALA A 384 3.88 -4.46 16.59
C ALA A 384 5.00 -4.58 17.64
N TYR A 385 5.30 -3.52 18.39
CA TYR A 385 6.24 -3.58 19.53
C TYR A 385 5.73 -4.46 20.70
N ARG A 386 4.42 -4.62 20.84
CA ARG A 386 3.77 -5.49 21.85
C ARG A 386 3.52 -6.92 21.37
N LEU A 387 3.81 -7.22 20.10
CA LEU A 387 3.71 -8.56 19.51
C LEU A 387 2.32 -9.23 19.65
N PRO A 388 1.20 -8.56 19.33
CA PRO A 388 -0.08 -9.25 19.27
C PRO A 388 -0.07 -10.28 18.15
N THR A 389 -0.93 -11.29 18.27
CA THR A 389 -1.30 -12.11 17.11
C THR A 389 -2.07 -11.26 16.11
N VAL A 390 -2.00 -11.61 14.83
CA VAL A 390 -2.80 -10.97 13.77
C VAL A 390 -4.28 -11.03 14.09
N GLN A 391 -4.75 -12.16 14.64
CA GLN A 391 -6.15 -12.32 15.05
C GLN A 391 -6.56 -11.29 16.12
N GLN A 392 -5.74 -11.09 17.16
CA GLN A 392 -6.02 -10.10 18.20
C GLN A 392 -6.09 -8.68 17.63
N PHE A 393 -5.14 -8.32 16.77
CA PHE A 393 -5.12 -7.00 16.14
C PHE A 393 -6.32 -6.81 15.19
N GLN A 394 -6.69 -7.83 14.42
CA GLN A 394 -7.87 -7.83 13.55
C GLN A 394 -9.17 -7.71 14.34
N ASP A 395 -9.33 -8.44 15.44
CA ASP A 395 -10.53 -8.36 16.29
C ASP A 395 -10.70 -6.95 16.87
N GLN A 396 -9.61 -6.34 17.34
CA GLN A 396 -9.64 -4.96 17.82
C GLN A 396 -9.99 -3.96 16.70
N ALA A 397 -9.46 -4.15 15.49
CA ALA A 397 -9.79 -3.31 14.34
C ALA A 397 -11.26 -3.44 13.94
N ALA A 398 -11.80 -4.67 13.98
CA ALA A 398 -13.21 -4.94 13.72
C ALA A 398 -14.13 -4.28 14.75
N ILE A 399 -13.79 -4.36 16.05
CA ILE A 399 -14.56 -3.66 17.10
C ILE A 399 -14.54 -2.15 16.85
N LEU A 400 -13.37 -1.57 16.58
CA LEU A 400 -13.25 -0.12 16.33
C LEU A 400 -14.06 0.31 15.10
N ARG A 401 -14.02 -0.48 14.03
CA ARG A 401 -14.82 -0.28 12.83
C ARG A 401 -16.31 -0.21 13.15
N GLU A 402 -16.83 -1.15 13.93
CA GLU A 402 -18.24 -1.16 14.30
C GLU A 402 -18.60 0.01 15.22
N LYS A 403 -17.72 0.44 16.14
CA LYS A 403 -17.93 1.66 16.93
C LYS A 403 -18.04 2.91 16.03
N ILE A 404 -17.21 3.01 14.98
CA ILE A 404 -17.28 4.11 14.00
C ILE A 404 -18.60 4.08 13.22
N ARG A 405 -19.03 2.90 12.76
CA ARG A 405 -20.31 2.74 12.03
C ARG A 405 -21.52 3.05 12.89
N ALA A 406 -21.50 2.65 14.16
CA ALA A 406 -22.61 2.87 15.09
C ALA A 406 -22.95 4.36 15.28
N ILE A 407 -21.98 5.26 15.10
CA ILE A 407 -22.21 6.72 15.15
C ILE A 407 -22.52 7.34 13.78
N GLY A 408 -22.71 6.51 12.74
CA GLY A 408 -23.00 6.95 11.37
C GLY A 408 -21.79 7.49 10.60
N ALA A 409 -20.57 7.31 11.12
CA ALA A 409 -19.35 7.73 10.45
C ALA A 409 -18.78 6.62 9.56
N ARG A 410 -17.98 7.02 8.57
CA ARG A 410 -17.25 6.11 7.68
C ARG A 410 -15.88 5.76 8.29
N PRO A 411 -15.60 4.48 8.60
CA PRO A 411 -14.26 4.07 8.97
C PRO A 411 -13.34 4.09 7.75
N VAL A 412 -12.06 4.38 7.98
CA VAL A 412 -10.95 4.22 7.04
C VAL A 412 -9.74 3.83 7.86
N PHE A 413 -9.00 2.82 7.45
CA PHE A 413 -7.78 2.39 8.15
C PHE A 413 -6.57 2.60 7.25
N TRP A 414 -5.45 3.05 7.82
CA TRP A 414 -4.15 2.69 7.25
C TRP A 414 -3.79 1.29 7.74
N ASP A 415 -3.16 0.49 6.88
CA ASP A 415 -2.50 -0.72 7.37
C ASP A 415 -1.34 -0.36 8.31
N CYS A 416 -0.88 -1.36 9.09
CA CYS A 416 0.17 -1.15 10.09
C CYS A 416 1.40 -0.45 9.49
N SER A 417 1.90 0.60 10.14
CA SER A 417 3.17 1.25 9.77
C SER A 417 4.35 0.27 9.81
N VAL A 418 5.54 0.71 9.38
CA VAL A 418 6.79 -0.03 9.59
C VAL A 418 7.40 0.27 10.95
N CYS A 419 8.09 -0.70 11.54
CA CYS A 419 8.90 -0.53 12.75
C CYS A 419 10.40 -0.67 12.46
N ASP A 420 11.23 -0.42 13.47
CA ASP A 420 12.68 -0.59 13.36
C ASP A 420 13.09 -2.06 13.27
N LYS A 421 14.00 -2.35 12.33
CA LYS A 421 14.66 -3.65 12.20
C LYS A 421 15.64 -3.91 13.37
N ASN A 422 16.26 -2.88 13.92
CA ASN A 422 17.36 -2.99 14.87
C ASN A 422 16.99 -2.44 16.25
N TYR A 423 15.72 -2.58 16.63
CA TYR A 423 15.28 -2.11 17.94
C TYR A 423 16.06 -2.84 19.05
N VAL A 424 16.18 -2.20 20.21
CA VAL A 424 17.00 -2.67 21.35
C VAL A 424 16.71 -4.14 21.71
N ASP A 425 15.45 -4.56 21.52
CA ASP A 425 14.94 -5.90 21.85
C ASP A 425 14.70 -6.81 20.63
N GLY A 426 15.27 -6.49 19.46
CA GLY A 426 15.21 -7.32 18.25
C GLY A 426 14.43 -6.70 17.08
N ASP A 427 14.24 -7.47 16.01
CA ASP A 427 13.59 -7.02 14.77
C ASP A 427 12.08 -6.84 14.97
N ARG A 428 11.62 -5.57 14.89
CA ARG A 428 10.21 -5.20 15.00
C ARG A 428 9.57 -4.94 13.64
N LEU A 429 10.36 -4.89 12.58
CA LEU A 429 9.86 -4.78 11.22
C LEU A 429 9.10 -6.05 10.81
N ILE A 430 9.53 -7.23 11.27
CA ILE A 430 8.84 -8.49 10.96
C ILE A 430 7.41 -8.52 11.53
N PRO A 431 7.17 -8.29 12.84
CA PRO A 431 5.81 -8.18 13.39
C PRO A 431 4.94 -7.16 12.66
N SER A 432 5.47 -5.97 12.34
CA SER A 432 4.69 -4.96 11.64
C SER A 432 4.33 -5.36 10.19
N ARG A 433 5.21 -6.07 9.47
CA ARG A 433 4.90 -6.67 8.16
C ARG A 433 3.77 -7.69 8.26
N VAL A 434 3.86 -8.57 9.25
CA VAL A 434 2.86 -9.61 9.53
C VAL A 434 1.50 -8.98 9.83
N LEU A 435 1.43 -7.91 10.61
CA LEU A 435 0.19 -7.17 10.86
C LEU A 435 -0.34 -6.48 9.58
N ALA A 436 0.53 -5.80 8.82
CA ALA A 436 0.11 -5.07 7.62
C ALA A 436 -0.48 -5.99 6.54
N ILE A 437 0.18 -7.12 6.30
CA ILE A 437 -0.26 -8.13 5.33
C ILE A 437 -1.48 -8.87 5.85
N GLY A 438 -1.45 -9.23 7.12
CA GLY A 438 -2.37 -10.19 7.69
C GLY A 438 -3.74 -9.70 8.05
N THR A 439 -3.82 -8.43 8.42
CA THR A 439 -5.04 -7.89 8.99
C THR A 439 -6.08 -7.67 7.91
N ASP A 440 -7.20 -8.38 8.01
CA ASP A 440 -8.39 -8.10 7.21
C ASP A 440 -9.30 -7.10 7.93
N TYR A 441 -9.15 -5.82 7.59
CA TYR A 441 -9.97 -4.74 8.15
C TYR A 441 -11.45 -4.82 7.74
N ASN A 442 -11.79 -5.62 6.72
CA ASN A 442 -13.16 -5.86 6.29
C ASN A 442 -13.81 -7.03 7.05
N GLY A 443 -13.07 -7.70 7.94
CA GLY A 443 -13.46 -9.00 8.47
C GLY A 443 -13.27 -10.06 7.39
N PRO A 444 -13.33 -11.36 7.70
CA PRO A 444 -13.09 -12.40 6.71
C PRO A 444 -14.00 -12.13 5.51
N ALA A 445 -13.39 -11.79 4.37
CA ALA A 445 -14.14 -11.72 3.13
C ALA A 445 -14.96 -13.01 3.00
N PRO A 446 -16.15 -12.99 2.39
CA PRO A 446 -16.72 -14.20 1.86
C PRO A 446 -15.75 -14.68 0.78
N TYR A 447 -14.73 -15.44 1.19
CA TYR A 447 -13.91 -16.22 0.30
C TYR A 447 -14.89 -17.08 -0.49
N PRO A 448 -14.92 -17.00 -1.83
CA PRO A 448 -15.44 -18.13 -2.58
C PRO A 448 -14.57 -19.30 -2.14
N THR A 449 -15.18 -20.25 -1.44
CA THR A 449 -14.59 -21.58 -1.28
C THR A 449 -14.19 -22.06 -2.67
N ALA A 450 -12.96 -22.58 -2.75
CA ALA A 450 -12.27 -22.99 -3.96
C ALA A 450 -13.15 -23.71 -4.99
#